data_AF-A0A6N6LJF3-F1
#
_entry.id   AF-A0A6N6LJF3-F1
#
_cell.length_a   1.000
_cell.length_b   1.000
_cell.length_c   1.000
_cell.angle_alpha   90.00
_cell.angle_beta   90.00
_cell.angle_gamma   90.00
#
_symmetry.space_group_name_H-M   'P 1'
#
loop_
_entity.id
_entity.type
_entity.pdbx_description
1 polymer ?
#
loop_
_entity_poly.entity_id
_entity_poly.type
_entity_poly.pdbx_seq_one_letter_code
_entity_poly.pdbx_strand_id
1 'polypeptide(L)'
;MAETLPRRHDRVWLDPAAIDRLVVSQPWRAALVDWLGHDRPLVAARRMPGQALLPLGFTLPGTGARVRVGVLAPVEAIRAQAPAPPLTELLSTAPASWQAPLAALAEALAAAGVTARSYGSLVNQWLTGAPCLRADSDVDLLLDCADAASAR
;
A
#
# COMPACT_ATOMS: atom_id res chain seq x y z
N MET A 1 22.63 -10.87 -6.56
CA MET A 1 22.19 -9.60 -5.93
C MET A 1 21.31 -9.99 -4.77
N ALA A 2 21.59 -9.55 -3.54
CA ALA A 2 20.70 -9.84 -2.43
C ALA A 2 19.35 -9.17 -2.71
N GLU A 3 18.29 -9.95 -2.83
CA GLU A 3 16.94 -9.43 -3.04
C GLU A 3 16.51 -8.71 -1.76
N THR A 4 16.41 -7.39 -1.83
CA THR A 4 16.01 -6.57 -0.68
C THR A 4 14.56 -6.88 -0.32
N LEU A 5 14.32 -7.30 0.92
CA LEU A 5 12.95 -7.56 1.39
C LEU A 5 12.10 -6.27 1.42
N PRO A 6 10.79 -6.36 1.17
CA PRO A 6 9.89 -5.21 1.23
C PRO A 6 9.90 -4.54 2.62
N ARG A 7 9.90 -3.20 2.65
CA ARG A 7 9.67 -2.40 3.85
C ARG A 7 8.17 -2.29 4.13
N ARG A 8 7.80 -1.94 5.38
CA ARG A 8 6.40 -1.63 5.71
C ARG A 8 5.88 -0.55 4.77
N HIS A 9 4.68 -0.75 4.24
CA HIS A 9 3.99 0.10 3.24
C HIS A 9 4.48 -0.02 1.80
N ASP A 10 5.50 -0.84 1.53
CA ASP A 10 5.82 -1.19 0.14
C ASP A 10 4.67 -1.99 -0.48
N ARG A 11 4.47 -1.75 -1.77
CA ARG A 11 3.56 -2.50 -2.63
C ARG A 11 4.29 -3.72 -3.15
N VAL A 12 3.67 -4.87 -2.99
CA VAL A 12 4.22 -6.19 -3.33
C VAL A 12 3.24 -6.88 -4.26
N TRP A 13 3.67 -7.14 -5.48
CA TRP A 13 2.94 -7.99 -6.40
C TRP A 13 3.41 -9.42 -6.22
N LEU A 14 2.46 -10.31 -5.97
CA LEU A 14 2.71 -11.74 -5.91
C LEU A 14 2.43 -12.36 -7.27
N ASP A 15 3.14 -13.45 -7.58
CA ASP A 15 2.78 -14.33 -8.67
C ASP A 15 1.42 -14.99 -8.38
N PRO A 16 0.36 -14.77 -9.20
CA PRO A 16 -0.93 -15.43 -9.01
C PRO A 16 -0.83 -16.96 -9.03
N ALA A 17 0.16 -17.54 -9.71
CA ALA A 17 0.40 -18.98 -9.71
C ALA A 17 0.85 -19.51 -8.34
N ALA A 18 1.27 -18.63 -7.43
CA ALA A 18 1.64 -18.99 -6.06
C ALA A 18 0.46 -19.10 -5.09
N ILE A 19 -0.79 -18.95 -5.53
CA ILE A 19 -1.99 -18.84 -4.67
C ILE A 19 -2.12 -19.95 -3.61
N ASP A 20 -1.75 -21.18 -3.94
CA ASP A 20 -1.82 -22.33 -3.02
C ASP A 20 -0.78 -22.26 -1.89
N ARG A 21 0.29 -21.49 -2.09
CA ARG A 21 1.34 -21.22 -1.09
C ARG A 21 1.01 -20.01 -0.21
N LEU A 22 -0.07 -19.28 -0.50
CA LEU A 22 -0.48 -18.10 0.25
C LEU A 22 -1.42 -18.49 1.41
N VAL A 23 -1.10 -17.98 2.60
CA VAL A 23 -1.93 -18.19 3.79
C VAL A 23 -2.84 -16.98 3.98
N VAL A 24 -4.15 -17.21 3.89
CA VAL A 24 -5.21 -16.23 4.11
C VAL A 24 -6.37 -16.94 4.80
N SER A 25 -7.11 -16.24 5.67
CA SER A 25 -8.30 -16.83 6.30
C SER A 25 -9.36 -17.16 5.25
N GLN A 26 -10.06 -18.30 5.42
CA GLN A 26 -10.98 -18.84 4.41
C GLN A 26 -12.03 -17.86 3.85
N PRO A 27 -12.70 -16.99 4.66
CA PRO A 27 -13.67 -16.04 4.12
C PRO A 27 -13.10 -15.07 3.06
N TRP A 28 -11.78 -14.85 3.07
CA TRP A 28 -11.11 -13.90 2.20
C TRP A 28 -10.31 -14.54 1.06
N ARG A 29 -10.34 -15.87 0.92
CA ARG A 29 -9.60 -16.57 -0.15
C ARG A 29 -10.07 -16.14 -1.54
N ALA A 30 -11.38 -16.10 -1.77
CA ALA A 30 -11.94 -15.65 -3.05
C ALA A 30 -11.59 -14.19 -3.34
N ALA A 31 -11.64 -13.32 -2.33
CA ALA A 31 -11.26 -11.92 -2.47
C ALA A 31 -9.77 -11.75 -2.80
N LEU A 32 -8.88 -12.58 -2.23
CA LEU A 32 -7.46 -12.58 -2.58
C LEU A 32 -7.24 -13.01 -4.03
N VAL A 33 -7.93 -14.07 -4.49
CA VAL A 33 -7.85 -14.53 -5.89
C VAL A 33 -8.28 -13.43 -6.84
N ASP A 34 -9.43 -12.80 -6.59
CA ASP A 34 -9.93 -11.68 -7.38
C ASP A 34 -8.94 -10.49 -7.39
N TRP A 35 -8.39 -10.15 -6.23
CA TRP A 35 -7.42 -9.06 -6.10
C TRP A 35 -6.16 -9.30 -6.93
N LEU A 36 -5.59 -10.50 -6.85
CA LEU A 36 -4.41 -10.89 -7.64
C LEU A 36 -4.74 -10.98 -9.13
N GLY A 37 -5.94 -11.43 -9.50
CA GLY A 37 -6.42 -11.50 -10.88
C GLY A 37 -6.52 -10.13 -11.55
N HIS A 38 -6.70 -9.06 -10.78
CA HIS A 38 -6.69 -7.66 -11.24
C HIS A 38 -5.29 -7.01 -11.20
N ASP A 39 -4.23 -7.79 -11.02
CA ASP A 39 -2.85 -7.31 -10.99
C ASP A 39 -2.56 -6.30 -9.85
N ARG A 40 -3.35 -6.35 -8.77
CA ARG A 40 -3.24 -5.38 -7.68
C ARG A 40 -2.18 -5.83 -6.65
N PRO A 41 -1.34 -4.90 -6.17
CA PRO A 41 -0.36 -5.22 -5.14
C PRO A 41 -1.02 -5.46 -3.79
N LEU A 42 -0.37 -6.25 -2.95
CA LEU A 42 -0.56 -6.22 -1.51
C LEU A 42 0.37 -5.19 -0.87
N VAL A 43 0.07 -4.77 0.35
CA VAL A 43 0.89 -3.86 1.13
C VAL A 43 1.67 -4.65 2.17
N ALA A 44 3.00 -4.48 2.19
CA ALA A 44 3.85 -5.08 3.20
C ALA A 44 3.54 -4.52 4.59
N ALA A 45 3.27 -5.43 5.52
CA ALA A 45 3.04 -5.10 6.92
C ALA A 45 4.36 -5.17 7.71
N ARG A 46 4.31 -4.83 9.01
CA ARG A 46 5.47 -4.95 9.89
C ARG A 46 5.87 -6.42 9.99
N ARG A 47 7.11 -6.73 9.60
CA ARG A 47 7.74 -8.04 9.80
C ARG A 47 8.46 -8.10 11.14
N MET A 48 8.31 -9.21 11.85
CA MET A 48 9.07 -9.52 13.06
C MET A 48 10.29 -10.39 12.73
N PRO A 49 11.42 -10.24 13.44
CA PRO A 49 12.56 -11.12 13.28
C PRO A 49 12.17 -12.60 13.42
N GLY A 50 12.73 -13.46 12.56
CA GLY A 50 12.46 -14.91 12.59
C GLY A 50 11.19 -15.37 11.86
N GLN A 51 10.38 -14.45 11.31
CA GLN A 51 9.24 -14.84 10.48
C GLN A 51 9.69 -15.37 9.12
N ALA A 52 9.36 -16.63 8.83
CA ALA A 52 9.65 -17.29 7.56
C ALA A 52 8.81 -16.73 6.41
N LEU A 53 7.54 -16.41 6.67
CA LEU A 53 6.64 -15.80 5.69
C LEU A 53 6.58 -14.29 5.87
N LEU A 54 6.37 -13.59 4.76
CA LEU A 54 6.16 -12.15 4.71
C LEU A 54 4.71 -11.81 5.10
N PRO A 55 4.50 -10.95 6.09
CA PRO A 55 3.17 -10.43 6.38
C PRO A 55 2.81 -9.32 5.39
N LEU A 56 1.76 -9.57 4.63
CA LEU A 56 1.18 -8.67 3.64
C LEU A 56 -0.30 -8.44 3.95
N GLY A 57 -0.92 -7.48 3.27
CA GLY A 57 -2.37 -7.35 3.31
C GLY A 57 -2.91 -6.36 2.30
N PHE A 58 -4.23 -6.36 2.15
CA PHE A 58 -4.95 -5.39 1.34
C PHE A 58 -6.26 -5.01 2.03
N THR A 59 -6.88 -3.92 1.59
CA THR A 59 -8.16 -3.47 2.14
C THR A 59 -9.20 -3.58 1.03
N LEU A 60 -10.33 -4.24 1.31
CA LEU A 60 -11.41 -4.33 0.33
C LEU A 60 -11.91 -2.91 -0.01
N PRO A 61 -12.17 -2.61 -1.29
CA PRO A 61 -12.66 -1.30 -1.68
C PRO A 61 -14.07 -1.05 -1.12
N GLY A 62 -14.37 0.20 -0.82
CA GLY A 62 -15.66 0.62 -0.30
C GLY A 62 -15.54 1.73 0.74
N THR A 63 -16.64 2.45 0.93
CA THR A 63 -16.73 3.56 1.90
C THR A 63 -17.25 3.14 3.27
N GLY A 64 -17.75 1.90 3.40
CA GLY A 64 -18.27 1.31 4.63
C GLY A 64 -17.20 0.91 5.64
N ALA A 65 -17.52 -0.08 6.48
CA ALA A 65 -16.57 -0.60 7.46
C ALA A 65 -15.32 -1.16 6.75
N ARG A 66 -14.13 -0.70 7.18
CA ARG A 66 -12.86 -1.10 6.58
C ARG A 66 -12.59 -2.59 6.86
N VAL A 67 -12.57 -3.40 5.80
CA VAL A 67 -12.21 -4.82 5.89
C VAL A 67 -10.77 -4.99 5.41
N ARG A 68 -9.87 -5.33 6.36
CA ARG A 68 -8.46 -5.60 6.07
C ARG A 68 -8.23 -7.10 6.01
N VAL A 69 -7.67 -7.55 4.89
CA VAL A 69 -7.33 -8.96 4.67
C VAL A 69 -5.83 -9.13 4.84
N GLY A 70 -5.43 -9.92 5.84
CA GLY A 70 -4.03 -10.32 6.05
C GLY A 70 -3.67 -11.54 5.22
N VAL A 71 -2.46 -11.53 4.65
CA VAL A 71 -1.92 -12.62 3.83
C VAL A 71 -0.48 -12.88 4.26
N LEU A 72 -0.12 -14.14 4.46
CA LEU A 72 1.28 -14.55 4.62
C LEU A 72 1.75 -15.20 3.32
N ALA A 73 2.88 -14.75 2.80
CA ALA A 73 3.45 -15.23 1.55
C ALA A 73 4.92 -15.62 1.71
N PRO A 74 5.40 -16.67 1.02
CA PRO A 74 6.83 -16.92 0.89
C PRO A 74 7.49 -15.79 0.08
N VAL A 75 8.76 -15.49 0.33
CA VAL A 75 9.50 -14.44 -0.39
C VAL A 75 9.54 -14.75 -1.89
N GLU A 76 9.64 -16.03 -2.23
CA GLU A 76 9.70 -16.59 -3.57
C GLU A 76 8.39 -16.44 -4.36
N ALA A 77 7.31 -15.99 -3.71
CA ALA A 77 6.07 -15.62 -4.40
C ALA A 77 6.07 -14.16 -4.88
N ILE A 78 7.04 -13.34 -4.49
CA ILE A 78 7.16 -11.96 -4.98
C ILE A 78 7.59 -12.00 -6.45
N ARG A 79 6.80 -11.37 -7.32
CA ARG A 79 7.21 -11.12 -8.72
C ARG A 79 7.72 -9.70 -8.93
N ALA A 80 7.25 -8.75 -8.13
CA ALA A 80 7.66 -7.35 -8.19
C ALA A 80 7.35 -6.64 -6.86
N GLN A 81 8.11 -5.59 -6.57
CA GLN A 81 7.86 -4.72 -5.45
C GLN A 81 8.18 -3.27 -5.81
N ALA A 82 7.50 -2.34 -5.17
CA ALA A 82 7.73 -0.91 -5.30
C ALA A 82 7.38 -0.21 -3.98
N PRO A 83 7.96 0.95 -3.68
CA PRO A 83 7.48 1.76 -2.56
C PRO A 83 6.01 2.17 -2.75
N ALA A 84 5.42 2.66 -1.66
CA ALA A 84 4.17 3.41 -1.71
C ALA A 84 4.20 4.49 -2.81
N PRO A 85 3.10 4.75 -3.54
CA PRO A 85 3.09 5.73 -4.62
C PRO A 85 3.44 7.13 -4.10
N PRO A 86 4.19 7.93 -4.87
CA PRO A 86 4.36 9.34 -4.56
C PRO A 86 3.01 10.06 -4.57
N LEU A 87 2.84 11.06 -3.71
CA LEU A 87 1.58 11.79 -3.57
C LEU A 87 1.14 12.46 -4.88
N THR A 88 2.10 12.87 -5.71
CA THR A 88 1.87 13.50 -7.03
C THR A 88 1.13 12.57 -8.01
N GLU A 89 1.33 11.25 -7.95
CA GLU A 89 0.61 10.27 -8.78
C GLU A 89 -0.86 10.12 -8.39
N LEU A 90 -1.23 10.56 -7.18
CA LEU A 90 -2.56 10.34 -6.60
C LEU A 90 -3.47 11.56 -6.72
N LEU A 91 -2.94 12.71 -7.15
CA LEU A 91 -3.67 14.00 -7.12
C LEU A 91 -4.99 13.93 -7.89
N SER A 92 -5.01 13.33 -9.07
CA SER A 92 -6.23 13.19 -9.89
C SER A 92 -7.28 12.25 -9.27
N THR A 93 -6.87 11.38 -8.35
CA THR A 93 -7.76 10.44 -7.63
C THR A 93 -8.28 11.04 -6.32
N ALA A 94 -7.61 12.06 -5.79
CA ALA A 94 -8.03 12.73 -4.58
C ALA A 94 -9.30 13.58 -4.81
N PRO A 95 -10.13 13.78 -3.77
CA PRO A 95 -11.24 14.73 -3.81
C PRO A 95 -10.78 16.10 -4.34
N ALA A 96 -11.62 16.76 -5.14
CA ALA A 96 -11.25 18.03 -5.80
C ALA A 96 -10.73 19.09 -4.81
N SER A 97 -11.32 19.16 -3.62
CA SER A 97 -10.91 20.08 -2.54
C SER A 97 -9.52 19.77 -1.97
N TRP A 98 -9.00 18.56 -2.14
CA TRP A 98 -7.68 18.15 -1.65
C TRP A 98 -6.57 18.35 -2.67
N GLN A 99 -6.90 18.39 -3.97
CA GLN A 99 -5.88 18.32 -5.03
C GLN A 99 -4.86 19.46 -4.94
N ALA A 100 -5.32 20.71 -4.83
CA ALA A 100 -4.42 21.86 -4.73
C ALA A 100 -3.58 21.86 -3.42
N PRO A 101 -4.17 21.65 -2.22
CA PRO A 101 -3.39 21.49 -1.00
C PRO A 101 -2.36 20.35 -1.04
N LEU A 102 -2.71 19.18 -1.58
CA LEU A 102 -1.81 18.05 -1.69
C LEU A 102 -0.67 18.29 -2.70
N ALA A 103 -0.96 18.99 -3.80
CA ALA A 103 0.05 19.38 -4.77
C ALA A 103 1.08 20.35 -4.13
N ALA A 104 0.60 21.38 -3.43
CA ALA A 104 1.45 22.34 -2.73
C ALA A 104 2.32 21.65 -1.65
N LEU A 105 1.74 20.70 -0.91
CA LEU A 105 2.48 19.91 0.07
C LEU A 105 3.57 19.05 -0.58
N ALA A 106 3.25 18.36 -1.68
CA ALA A 106 4.21 17.56 -2.42
C ALA A 106 5.37 18.40 -2.96
N GLU A 107 5.07 19.59 -3.49
CA GLU A 107 6.07 20.54 -4.00
C GLU A 107 6.98 21.05 -2.87
N ALA A 108 6.40 21.47 -1.74
CA ALA A 108 7.17 21.95 -0.58
C ALA A 108 8.11 20.87 -0.03
N LEU A 109 7.64 19.62 0.07
CA LEU A 109 8.49 18.50 0.52
C LEU A 109 9.56 18.16 -0.51
N ALA A 110 9.24 18.18 -1.80
CA ALA A 110 10.21 17.94 -2.86
C ALA A 110 11.32 19.02 -2.88
N ALA A 111 10.97 20.28 -2.64
CA ALA A 111 11.94 21.38 -2.49
C ALA A 111 12.89 21.17 -1.30
N ALA A 112 12.46 20.43 -0.27
CA ALA A 112 13.28 20.01 0.86
C ALA A 112 14.00 18.65 0.63
N GLY A 113 13.94 18.09 -0.58
CA GLY A 113 14.57 16.81 -0.93
C GLY A 113 13.80 15.58 -0.41
N VAL A 114 12.57 15.74 0.07
CA VAL A 114 11.73 14.66 0.61
C VAL A 114 10.63 14.29 -0.38
N THR A 115 10.57 13.02 -0.77
CA THR A 115 9.44 12.53 -1.57
C THR A 115 8.28 12.14 -0.67
N ALA A 116 7.19 12.91 -0.72
CA ALA A 116 5.94 12.55 -0.06
C ALA A 116 5.30 11.34 -0.75
N ARG A 117 5.06 10.26 0.01
CA ARG A 117 4.31 9.09 -0.46
C ARG A 117 3.01 8.98 0.33
N SER A 118 2.06 8.20 -0.16
CA SER A 118 0.81 7.96 0.54
C SER A 118 0.49 6.47 0.61
N TYR A 119 -0.33 6.09 1.59
CA TYR A 119 -0.88 4.74 1.74
C TYR A 119 -2.36 4.84 2.15
N GLY A 120 -2.99 3.73 2.49
CA GLY A 120 -4.35 3.75 3.01
C GLY A 120 -5.40 4.03 1.94
N SER A 121 -6.44 4.79 2.31
CA SER A 121 -7.70 4.84 1.54
C SER A 121 -7.56 5.53 0.18
N LEU A 122 -6.74 6.59 0.07
CA LEU A 122 -6.49 7.28 -1.21
C LEU A 122 -5.79 6.34 -2.20
N VAL A 123 -4.77 5.61 -1.74
CA VAL A 123 -4.07 4.61 -2.57
C VAL A 123 -4.99 3.46 -2.94
N ASN A 124 -5.86 3.02 -2.03
CA ASN A 124 -6.84 1.98 -2.34
C ASN A 124 -7.82 2.42 -3.43
N GLN A 125 -8.28 3.68 -3.39
CA GLN A 125 -9.14 4.25 -4.43
C GLN A 125 -8.42 4.33 -5.78
N TRP A 126 -7.15 4.77 -5.78
CA TRP A 126 -6.32 4.82 -6.98
C TRP A 126 -6.05 3.42 -7.58
N LEU A 127 -5.73 2.42 -6.74
CA LEU A 127 -5.48 1.05 -7.18
C LEU A 127 -6.73 0.35 -7.74
N THR A 128 -7.89 0.64 -7.16
CA THR A 128 -9.12 -0.11 -7.46
C THR A 128 -10.05 0.61 -8.42
N GLY A 129 -9.90 1.93 -8.56
CA GLY A 129 -10.87 2.81 -9.23
C GLY A 129 -12.19 2.96 -8.47
N ALA A 130 -12.37 2.27 -7.35
CA ALA A 130 -13.60 2.25 -6.58
C ALA A 130 -13.56 3.24 -5.41
N PRO A 131 -14.69 3.87 -5.05
CA PRO A 131 -14.74 4.80 -3.93
C PRO A 131 -14.27 4.16 -2.62
N CYS A 132 -13.22 4.72 -2.02
CA CYS A 132 -12.69 4.32 -0.72
C CYS A 132 -12.62 5.49 0.27
N LEU A 133 -12.78 6.73 -0.21
CA LEU A 133 -12.80 7.93 0.59
C LEU A 133 -14.24 8.37 0.93
N ARG A 134 -14.39 8.94 2.12
CA ARG A 134 -15.59 9.62 2.61
C ARG A 134 -15.30 11.10 2.81
N ALA A 135 -16.35 11.90 3.02
CA ALA A 135 -16.20 13.33 3.31
C ALA A 135 -15.36 13.63 4.57
N ASP A 136 -15.36 12.71 5.54
CA ASP A 136 -14.61 12.80 6.80
C ASP A 136 -13.25 12.08 6.77
N SER A 137 -12.82 11.62 5.59
CA SER A 137 -11.55 10.91 5.47
C SER A 137 -10.37 11.85 5.63
N ASP A 138 -9.27 11.29 6.09
CA ASP A 138 -7.94 11.88 6.12
C ASP A 138 -7.10 11.37 4.94
N VAL A 139 -5.92 11.98 4.78
CA VAL A 139 -4.86 11.50 3.89
C VAL A 139 -3.72 10.93 4.75
N ASP A 140 -3.33 9.70 4.48
CA ASP A 140 -2.18 9.07 5.14
C ASP A 140 -0.91 9.37 4.34
N LEU A 141 0.11 9.94 4.98
CA LEU A 141 1.39 10.27 4.35
C LEU A 141 2.53 9.41 4.92
N LEU A 142 3.49 9.08 4.05
CA LEU A 142 4.73 8.38 4.36
C LEU A 142 5.90 9.25 3.89
N LEU A 143 6.73 9.66 4.84
CA LEU A 143 7.95 10.43 4.61
C LEU A 143 9.14 9.59 5.08
N ASP A 144 10.15 9.40 4.21
CA ASP A 144 11.41 8.81 4.63
C ASP A 144 12.22 9.87 5.40
N CYS A 145 12.46 9.61 6.68
CA CYS A 145 13.28 10.47 7.54
C CYS A 145 14.74 10.00 7.46
N ALA A 146 15.69 10.95 7.39
CA ALA A 146 17.12 10.63 7.37
C ALA A 146 17.59 9.94 8.67
N ASP A 147 16.98 10.31 9.80
CA ASP A 147 17.24 9.72 11.11
C ASP A 147 15.97 9.70 12.00
N ALA A 148 16.08 9.03 13.14
CA ALA A 148 14.99 8.93 14.12
C ALA A 148 14.72 10.26 14.86
N ALA A 149 15.67 11.20 14.86
CA ALA A 149 15.48 12.51 15.47
C ALA A 149 14.53 13.38 14.63
N SER A 150 14.60 13.24 13.31
CA SER A 150 13.74 13.92 12.34
C SER A 150 12.28 13.41 12.33
N ALA A 151 12.00 12.29 13.03
CA ALA A 151 10.69 11.64 13.06
C ALA A 151 9.86 11.96 14.32
N ARG A 152 10.38 12.82 15.22
CA ARG A 152 9.75 13.20 16.49
C ARG A 152 9.24 14.63 16.43
#